data_AF-A0A7V3H625-F1
#
_entry.id   AF-A0A7V3H625-F1
#
_cell.length_a   1.000
_cell.length_b   1.000
_cell.length_c   1.000
_cell.angle_alpha   90.00
_cell.angle_beta   90.00
_cell.angle_gamma   90.00
#
_symmetry.space_group_name_H-M   'P 1'
#
loop_
_entity.id
_entity.type
_entity.pdbx_description
1 polymer ?
#
loop_
_entity_poly.entity_id
_entity_poly.type
_entity_poly.pdbx_seq_one_letter_code
_entity_poly.pdbx_strand_id
1 'polypeptide(L)' 'MVASVVAEVQARLPGIAVTEIDLATSPDAAVHYRVMAAPAIAINGRLEFAGTPSPAALRERLEARWREAQG' A
#
# COMPACT_ATOMS: atom_id res chain seq x y z
N MET A 1 -10.89 9.00 -1.76
CA MET A 1 -9.94 8.50 -2.78
C MET A 1 -8.76 7.85 -2.05
N VAL A 2 -8.18 6.76 -2.56
CA VAL A 2 -7.07 6.04 -1.88
C VAL A 2 -5.87 6.96 -1.61
N ALA A 3 -5.52 7.80 -2.59
CA ALA A 3 -4.43 8.77 -2.47
C ALA A 3 -4.56 9.70 -1.25
N SER A 4 -5.78 10.15 -0.92
CA SER A 4 -6.01 11.04 0.23
C SER A 4 -5.73 10.36 1.58
N VAL A 5 -6.00 9.06 1.69
CA VAL A 5 -5.75 8.28 2.91
C VAL A 5 -4.26 8.03 3.07
N VAL A 6 -3.57 7.75 1.97
CA VAL A 6 -2.12 7.54 1.97
C VAL A 6 -1.39 8.82 2.39
N ALA A 7 -1.78 9.98 1.87
CA ALA A 7 -1.22 11.27 2.26
C ALA A 7 -1.47 11.60 3.75
N GLU A 8 -2.68 11.35 4.27
CA GLU A 8 -2.99 11.51 5.69
C GLU A 8 -2.09 10.64 6.57
N VAL A 9 -1.87 9.39 6.16
CA VAL A 9 -1.05 8.46 6.92
C VAL A 9 0.44 8.84 6.87
N GLN A 10 0.97 9.26 5.71
CA GLN A 10 2.34 9.76 5.61
C GLN A 10 2.61 10.99 6.47
N ALA A 11 1.63 11.88 6.62
CA ALA A 11 1.76 13.05 7.49
C ALA A 11 1.86 12.68 8.98
N ARG A 12 1.32 11.51 9.37
CA ARG A 12 1.22 11.07 10.77
C ARG A 12 2.27 10.05 11.16
N LEU A 13 2.76 9.27 10.19
CA LEU A 13 3.71 8.17 10.41
C LEU A 13 5.02 8.48 9.66
N PRO A 14 6.06 8.98 10.37
CA PRO A 14 7.35 9.25 9.75
C PRO A 14 7.98 7.96 9.21
N GLY A 15 8.65 8.07 8.06
CA GLY A 15 9.35 6.95 7.42
C GLY A 15 8.53 6.11 6.44
N ILE A 16 7.26 6.44 6.18
CA ILE A 16 6.46 5.75 5.15
C ILE A 16 6.78 6.32 3.76
N ALA A 17 7.41 5.48 2.93
CA ALA A 17 7.56 5.72 1.50
C ALA A 17 6.38 5.14 0.72
N VAL A 18 5.93 5.87 -0.30
CA VAL A 18 4.81 5.46 -1.17
C VAL A 18 5.29 5.56 -2.60
N THR A 19 4.99 4.55 -3.40
CA THR A 19 5.29 4.51 -4.83
C THR A 19 4.05 4.04 -5.57
N GLU A 20 3.62 4.83 -6.55
CA GLU A 20 2.59 4.41 -7.49
C GLU A 20 3.25 3.67 -8.65
N ILE A 21 2.69 2.52 -9.03
CA ILE A 21 3.23 1.67 -10.09
C ILE A 21 2.12 1.44 -11.11
N ASP A 22 2.38 1.82 -12.36
CA ASP A 22 1.54 1.48 -13.49
C ASP A 22 1.93 0.09 -14.03
N LEU A 23 1.04 -0.89 -13.86
CA LEU A 23 1.28 -2.25 -14.32
C LEU A 23 1.29 -2.39 -15.85
N ALA A 24 0.73 -1.43 -16.59
CA ALA A 24 0.78 -1.44 -18.06
C ALA A 24 2.20 -1.19 -18.57
N THR A 25 2.99 -0.41 -17.83
CA THR A 25 4.39 -0.10 -18.17
C THR A 25 5.40 -0.93 -17.37
N SER A 26 4.97 -1.53 -16.25
CA SER A 26 5.81 -2.34 -15.37
C SER A 26 5.15 -3.69 -15.03
N PRO A 27 4.97 -4.60 -16.00
CA PRO A 27 4.25 -5.87 -15.78
C PRO A 27 4.97 -6.80 -14.78
N ASP A 28 6.30 -6.73 -14.66
CA ASP A 28 7.07 -7.51 -13.68
C ASP A 28 6.69 -7.19 -12.24
N ALA A 29 6.24 -5.95 -11.95
CA ALA A 29 5.78 -5.57 -10.63
C ALA A 29 4.53 -6.35 -10.22
N ALA A 30 3.64 -6.67 -11.17
CA ALA A 30 2.46 -7.50 -10.91
C ALA A 30 2.86 -8.90 -10.43
N VAL A 31 3.86 -9.50 -11.06
CA VAL A 31 4.40 -10.81 -10.68
C VAL A 31 5.10 -10.72 -9.31
N HIS A 32 5.97 -9.74 -9.13
CA HIS A 32 6.75 -9.55 -7.91
C HIS A 32 5.85 -9.40 -6.67
N TYR A 33 4.83 -8.55 -6.76
CA TYR A 33 3.88 -8.31 -5.68
C TYR A 33 2.67 -9.26 -5.69
N ARG A 34 2.63 -10.25 -6.59
CA ARG A 34 1.53 -11.22 -6.75
C ARG A 34 0.16 -10.55 -6.98
N VAL A 35 0.15 -9.44 -7.70
CA VAL A 35 -1.06 -8.69 -8.06
C VAL A 35 -1.67 -9.32 -9.31
N MET A 36 -2.88 -9.85 -9.17
CA MET A 36 -3.64 -10.41 -10.30
C MET A 36 -4.44 -9.35 -11.05
N ALA A 37 -4.86 -8.28 -10.36
CA ALA A 37 -5.64 -7.19 -10.92
C ALA A 37 -5.40 -5.89 -10.13
N ALA A 38 -5.37 -4.77 -10.84
CA ALA A 38 -5.37 -3.43 -10.26
C ALA A 38 -6.81 -2.90 -10.09
N PRO A 39 -7.07 -2.00 -9.11
CA PRO A 39 -6.14 -1.46 -8.12
C PRO A 39 -5.76 -2.49 -7.04
N ALA A 40 -4.55 -2.39 -6.51
CA ALA A 40 -4.05 -3.21 -5.41
C ALA A 40 -3.06 -2.42 -4.57
N ILE A 41 -2.86 -2.83 -3.31
CA ILE A 41 -1.89 -2.19 -2.41
C ILE A 41 -1.02 -3.27 -1.79
N ALA A 42 0.29 -3.14 -2.02
CA ALA A 42 1.32 -3.90 -1.33
C ALA A 42 1.98 -3.01 -0.26
N ILE A 43 2.24 -3.58 0.93
CA ILE A 43 2.93 -2.89 2.03
C ILE A 43 4.15 -3.73 2.40
N ASN A 44 5.33 -3.12 2.42
CA ASN A 44 6.62 -3.78 2.70
C ASN A 44 6.82 -5.06 1.85
N GLY A 45 6.50 -4.99 0.56
CA GLY A 45 6.67 -6.08 -0.39
C GLY A 45 5.59 -7.17 -0.34
N ARG A 46 4.59 -7.06 0.54
CA ARG A 46 3.50 -8.03 0.66
C ARG A 46 2.18 -7.45 0.17
N LEU A 47 1.45 -8.21 -0.63
CA LEU A 47 0.09 -7.84 -1.04
C LEU A 47 -0.84 -7.87 0.16
N GLU A 48 -1.39 -6.71 0.53
CA GLU A 48 -2.33 -6.56 1.65
C GLU A 48 -3.76 -6.37 1.17
N PHE A 49 -3.93 -5.75 0.01
CA PHE A 49 -5.24 -5.48 -0.58
C PHE A 49 -5.26 -5.79 -2.07
N ALA A 50 -6.13 -6.70 -2.47
CA ALA A 50 -6.53 -6.90 -3.86
C ALA A 50 -7.85 -6.13 -4.08
N GLY A 51 -7.77 -4.97 -4.74
CA GLY A 51 -8.87 -4.01 -4.85
C GLY A 51 -8.66 -2.75 -3.98
N THR A 52 -9.61 -1.83 -4.10
CA THR A 52 -9.63 -0.57 -3.33
C THR A 52 -10.11 -0.84 -1.89
N PRO A 53 -9.27 -0.66 -0.86
CA PRO A 53 -9.71 -0.82 0.51
C PRO A 53 -10.57 0.36 0.99
N SER A 54 -11.30 0.16 2.09
CA SER A 54 -11.89 1.27 2.82
C SER A 54 -10.80 2.13 3.49
N PRO A 55 -11.02 3.44 3.67
CA PRO A 55 -10.06 4.30 4.37
C PRO A 55 -9.67 3.81 5.77
N ALA A 56 -10.64 3.27 6.51
CA ALA A 56 -10.42 2.74 7.85
C ALA A 56 -9.53 1.49 7.83
N ALA A 57 -9.81 0.54 6.93
CA ALA A 57 -9.02 -0.68 6.80
C ALA A 57 -7.57 -0.38 6.36
N LEU A 58 -7.39 0.56 5.42
CA LEU A 58 -6.06 0.97 4.98
C LEU A 58 -5.27 1.61 6.13
N ARG A 59 -5.90 2.50 6.92
CA ARG A 59 -5.25 3.15 8.06
C ARG A 59 -4.83 2.13 9.12
N GLU A 60 -5.74 1.23 9.52
CA GLU A 60 -5.44 0.20 10.53
C GLU A 60 -4.27 -0.69 10.09
N ARG A 61 -4.26 -1.12 8.81
CA ARG A 61 -3.17 -1.94 8.29
C ARG A 61 -1.84 -1.20 8.23
N LEU A 62 -1.82 0.06 7.80
CA LEU A 62 -0.59 0.86 7.77
C LEU A 62 -0.02 1.07 9.18
N GLU A 63 -0.86 1.40 10.16
CA GLU A 63 -0.43 1.54 11.55
C GLU A 63 0.11 0.23 12.13
N ALA A 64 -0.56 -0.90 11.85
CA ALA A 64 -0.09 -2.21 12.29
C ALA A 64 1.30 -2.53 11.70
N ARG A 65 1.46 -2.39 10.38
CA ARG A 65 2.73 -2.62 9.68
C ARG A 65 3.83 -1.67 10.14
N TRP A 66 3.50 -0.42 10.46
CA TRP A 66 4.46 0.56 10.96
C TRP A 66 4.98 0.17 12.34
N ARG A 67 4.12 -0.26 13.27
CA ARG A 67 4.54 -0.74 14.59
C ARG A 67 5.43 -1.98 14.51
N GLU A 68 5.10 -2.92 13.61
CA GLU A 68 5.93 -4.12 13.36
C GLU A 68 7.34 -3.75 12.87
N ALA A 69 7.50 -2.65 12.12
CA ALA A 69 8.78 -2.22 11.57
C ALA A 69 9.65 -1.44 12.59
N GLN A 70 9.09 -1.07 13.75
CA GLN A 70 9.79 -0.33 14.81
C GLN A 70 10.24 -1.23 15.99
N GLY A 71 9.75 -2.47 16.04
CA GLY A 71 10.11 -3.48 17.06
C GLY A 71 11.17 -4.44 16.56
#